data_AF-A0AAE3H0A1-F1
#
_entry.id   AF-A0AAE3H0A1-F1
#
_cell.length_a   1.000
_cell.length_b   1.000
_cell.length_c   1.000
_cell.angle_alpha   90.00
_cell.angle_beta   90.00
_cell.angle_gamma   90.00
#
_symmetry.space_group_name_H-M   'P 1'
#
loop_
_entity.id
_entity.type
_entity.pdbx_description
1 polymer ?
#
loop_
_entity_poly.entity_id
_entity_poly.type
_entity_poly.pdbx_seq_one_letter_code
_entity_poly.pdbx_strand_id
1 'polypeptide(L)'
;MFDFNSLKLIKGSNDFFVGIRKSISGDSFEFCLPNGFDNFPEGDFDSVRDLFFKMYRTFRKFEHDNIGTSRFNRNTSEYQRDQDQTTLSSEGVSIETEEGEVCVLYSKIKMIEQVLEAYDDLAINSIQKKVRRSEDIDYSQIHKYLDRAIYLDKDVIYVDAIDLPRPTMRYESTDIVNLYCYVLDEIVQQLQADIPENIKARSQDIRFLAQRFKDNYLSSNQSIFDKDTFAETINILKESLDNIDKNTYYKDTDYWGLYEAIEIFLYGEINPSQNDGNYWGMRGFSLLWEDMCHTYFFKNHREEICYADTDISLKGYQNNERQGEDQNRVGNYKPSGRTWYWNQWIYRKISDIPKYPRQHTSESFGWDELLCIEFDLQPGTLVYSNRDYGDLSKRDRSKSLRRFPRPDLVLNKDKEIKIIDYKDVALEFYTNPSSSQKSANKYKDDIIKQLTYELAIQQTHTIYDNQFFIPYYYKLDTNPEFLGEIEPNLNLKGIKIFKANFLLIQKTYLEENL
;
A
#
# COMPACT_ATOMS: atom_id res chain seq x y z
N MET A 1 -9.21 18.86 6.12
CA MET A 1 -9.27 17.43 6.54
C MET A 1 -10.54 16.76 6.03
N PHE A 2 -10.50 15.47 5.65
CA PHE A 2 -11.71 14.73 5.23
C PHE A 2 -12.64 14.51 6.42
N ASP A 3 -13.91 14.88 6.26
CA ASP A 3 -14.97 14.39 7.13
C ASP A 3 -15.46 13.04 6.60
N PHE A 4 -15.16 11.96 7.31
CA PHE A 4 -15.56 10.61 6.90
C PHE A 4 -17.09 10.41 6.89
N ASN A 5 -17.88 11.26 7.55
CA ASN A 5 -19.35 11.24 7.42
C ASN A 5 -19.83 11.82 6.09
N SER A 6 -19.05 12.72 5.48
CA SER A 6 -19.41 13.44 4.25
C SER A 6 -19.05 12.67 2.98
N LEU A 7 -18.22 11.62 3.10
CA LEU A 7 -17.78 10.80 1.97
C LEU A 7 -18.91 9.92 1.46
N LYS A 8 -19.22 10.04 0.17
CA LYS A 8 -20.17 9.17 -0.50
C LYS A 8 -19.48 7.84 -0.85
N LEU A 9 -19.94 6.73 -0.27
CA LEU A 9 -19.39 5.42 -0.60
C LEU A 9 -19.88 4.95 -1.97
N ILE A 10 -18.96 4.49 -2.82
CA ILE A 10 -19.25 3.88 -4.12
C ILE A 10 -18.82 2.43 -4.08
N LYS A 11 -19.78 1.52 -4.24
CA LYS A 11 -19.60 0.06 -4.29
C LYS A 11 -19.72 -0.41 -5.74
N GLY A 12 -18.87 -1.34 -6.17
CA GLY A 12 -18.93 -1.94 -7.51
C GLY A 12 -18.65 -0.95 -8.65
N SER A 13 -17.59 -0.16 -8.54
CA SER A 13 -17.21 0.79 -9.59
C SER A 13 -16.67 0.08 -10.83
N ASN A 14 -17.19 0.41 -12.02
CA ASN A 14 -16.81 -0.22 -13.29
C ASN A 14 -15.43 0.22 -13.83
N ASP A 15 -14.79 1.19 -13.18
CA ASP A 15 -13.52 1.78 -13.61
C ASP A 15 -12.28 1.24 -12.87
N PHE A 16 -12.47 0.22 -12.02
CA PHE A 16 -11.40 -0.46 -11.27
C PHE A 16 -10.55 0.50 -10.40
N PHE A 17 -11.15 1.62 -9.99
CA PHE A 17 -10.54 2.57 -9.08
C PHE A 17 -10.98 2.31 -7.64
N VAL A 18 -10.02 2.25 -6.72
CA VAL A 18 -10.23 2.13 -5.28
C VAL A 18 -9.55 3.30 -4.60
N GLY A 19 -10.31 4.08 -3.81
CA GLY A 19 -9.81 5.28 -3.15
C GLY A 19 -10.80 6.45 -3.20
N ILE A 20 -10.33 7.63 -2.84
CA ILE A 20 -11.13 8.85 -2.77
C ILE A 20 -10.95 9.66 -4.06
N ARG A 21 -12.07 10.10 -4.65
CA ARG A 21 -12.08 10.99 -5.80
C ARG A 21 -13.18 12.03 -5.73
N LYS A 22 -13.05 13.10 -6.50
CA LYS A 22 -14.14 14.06 -6.67
C LYS A 22 -15.27 13.45 -7.51
N SER A 23 -16.52 13.69 -7.12
CA SER A 23 -17.69 13.26 -7.90
C SER A 23 -17.71 13.95 -9.27
N ILE A 24 -18.37 13.31 -10.25
CA ILE A 24 -18.52 13.86 -11.61
C ILE A 24 -19.23 15.23 -11.60
N SER A 25 -20.14 15.44 -10.65
CA SER A 25 -20.82 16.73 -10.44
C SER A 25 -19.93 17.82 -9.85
N GLY A 26 -18.80 17.46 -9.23
CA GLY A 26 -17.86 18.38 -8.60
C GLY A 26 -18.23 18.84 -7.18
N ASP A 27 -19.40 18.44 -6.67
CA ASP A 27 -19.92 18.95 -5.39
C ASP A 27 -19.52 18.12 -4.16
N SER A 28 -19.04 16.88 -4.35
CA SER A 28 -18.78 15.95 -3.24
C SER A 28 -17.59 15.03 -3.50
N PHE A 29 -17.06 14.40 -2.44
CA PHE A 29 -16.04 13.36 -2.55
C PHE A 29 -16.66 11.97 -2.44
N GLU A 30 -16.19 11.08 -3.29
CA GLU A 30 -16.61 9.69 -3.40
C GLU A 30 -15.48 8.78 -2.93
N PHE A 31 -15.75 7.86 -2.02
CA PHE A 31 -14.82 6.79 -1.65
C PHE A 31 -15.24 5.50 -2.36
N CYS A 32 -14.52 5.17 -3.42
CA CYS A 32 -14.67 3.94 -4.18
C CYS A 32 -14.04 2.77 -3.43
N LEU A 33 -14.85 1.77 -3.11
CA LEU A 33 -14.43 0.58 -2.36
C LEU A 33 -14.01 -0.54 -3.31
N PRO A 34 -13.19 -1.51 -2.84
CA PRO A 34 -12.87 -2.71 -3.61
C PRO A 34 -14.12 -3.51 -4.00
N ASN A 35 -13.99 -4.37 -5.01
CA ASN A 35 -15.05 -5.33 -5.32
C ASN A 35 -15.31 -6.27 -4.12
N GLY A 36 -16.57 -6.70 -3.96
CA GLY A 36 -16.99 -7.57 -2.85
C GLY A 36 -17.26 -6.84 -1.51
N PHE A 37 -17.27 -5.50 -1.52
CA PHE A 37 -17.62 -4.66 -0.37
C PHE A 37 -19.11 -4.27 -0.33
N ASP A 38 -19.99 -5.03 -0.99
CA ASP A 38 -21.43 -4.73 -1.08
C ASP A 38 -22.08 -4.59 0.30
N ASN A 39 -21.63 -5.43 1.25
CA ASN A 39 -22.09 -5.49 2.63
C ASN A 39 -21.36 -4.53 3.60
N PHE A 40 -20.49 -3.66 3.10
CA PHE A 40 -19.79 -2.67 3.92
C PHE A 40 -20.79 -1.64 4.51
N PRO A 41 -20.68 -1.29 5.80
CA PRO A 41 -21.62 -0.38 6.45
C PRO A 41 -21.55 1.03 5.85
N GLU A 42 -22.71 1.61 5.54
CA GLU A 42 -22.83 2.98 5.05
C GLU A 42 -23.12 3.94 6.21
N GLY A 43 -22.50 5.13 6.18
CA GLY A 43 -22.70 6.17 7.21
C GLY A 43 -22.06 5.88 8.57
N ASP A 44 -21.17 4.89 8.65
CA ASP A 44 -20.39 4.59 9.86
C ASP A 44 -19.00 5.24 9.77
N PHE A 45 -18.82 6.33 10.51
CA PHE A 45 -17.57 7.10 10.57
C PHE A 45 -16.36 6.23 10.92
N ASP A 46 -16.47 5.39 11.94
CA ASP A 46 -15.35 4.59 12.44
C ASP A 46 -14.94 3.53 11.42
N SER A 47 -15.92 2.82 10.85
CA SER A 47 -15.66 1.83 9.81
C SER A 47 -15.00 2.46 8.58
N VAL A 48 -15.46 3.64 8.14
CA VAL A 48 -14.90 4.34 6.98
C VAL A 48 -13.49 4.86 7.26
N ARG A 49 -13.26 5.48 8.42
CA ARG A 49 -11.93 5.93 8.89
C ARG A 49 -10.95 4.75 8.93
N ASP A 50 -11.33 3.65 9.57
CA ASP A 50 -10.47 2.50 9.75
C ASP A 50 -10.12 1.84 8.41
N LEU A 51 -11.08 1.74 7.49
CA LEU A 51 -10.82 1.25 6.14
C LEU A 51 -9.88 2.18 5.39
N PHE A 52 -10.10 3.48 5.45
CA PHE A 52 -9.24 4.47 4.81
C PHE A 52 -7.77 4.32 5.25
N PHE A 53 -7.50 4.27 6.55
CA PHE A 53 -6.12 4.14 7.05
C PHE A 53 -5.50 2.78 6.71
N LYS A 54 -6.28 1.69 6.74
CA LYS A 54 -5.80 0.37 6.28
C LYS A 54 -5.43 0.38 4.81
N MET A 55 -6.25 0.99 3.95
CA MET A 55 -5.98 1.12 2.52
C MET A 55 -4.76 2.03 2.28
N TYR A 56 -4.64 3.14 3.01
CA TYR A 56 -3.47 4.03 2.94
C TYR A 56 -2.17 3.28 3.24
N ARG A 57 -2.14 2.52 4.34
CA ARG A 57 -0.99 1.68 4.70
C ARG A 57 -0.71 0.62 3.65
N THR A 58 -1.75 0.02 3.09
CA THR A 58 -1.64 -1.01 2.06
C THR A 58 -1.03 -0.44 0.77
N PHE A 59 -1.50 0.71 0.30
CA PHE A 59 -0.95 1.38 -0.87
C PHE A 59 0.50 1.81 -0.66
N ARG A 60 0.84 2.35 0.53
CA ARG A 60 2.22 2.71 0.90
C ARG A 60 3.15 1.51 0.89
N LYS A 61 2.72 0.37 1.47
CA LYS A 61 3.49 -0.87 1.45
C LYS A 61 3.69 -1.37 0.02
N PHE A 62 2.63 -1.41 -0.79
CA PHE A 62 2.69 -1.86 -2.17
C PHE A 62 3.61 -0.98 -3.03
N GLU A 63 3.57 0.34 -2.84
CA GLU A 63 4.52 1.27 -3.45
C GLU A 63 5.95 0.89 -3.04
N HIS A 64 6.22 0.77 -1.74
CA HIS A 64 7.57 0.47 -1.24
C HIS A 64 8.13 -0.87 -1.74
N ASP A 65 7.33 -1.93 -1.73
CA ASP A 65 7.73 -3.28 -2.14
C ASP A 65 8.07 -3.38 -3.65
N ASN A 66 7.58 -2.42 -4.45
CA ASN A 66 7.74 -2.38 -5.89
C ASN A 66 8.70 -1.28 -6.39
N ILE A 67 9.14 -0.35 -5.54
CA ILE A 67 10.18 0.64 -5.90
C ILE A 67 11.42 -0.08 -6.44
N GLY A 68 11.93 0.38 -7.58
CA GLY A 68 13.16 -0.14 -8.20
C GLY A 68 12.98 -1.43 -9.00
N THR A 69 11.78 -2.03 -9.02
CA THR A 69 11.48 -3.17 -9.87
C THR A 69 11.25 -2.74 -11.33
N SER A 70 11.52 -3.63 -12.29
CA SER A 70 11.23 -3.37 -13.72
C SER A 70 9.74 -3.26 -14.03
N ARG A 71 8.86 -3.54 -13.06
CA ARG A 71 7.40 -3.43 -13.16
C ARG A 71 6.89 -2.04 -12.75
N PHE A 72 7.71 -1.25 -12.05
CA PHE A 72 7.30 0.02 -11.43
C PHE A 72 7.97 1.21 -12.12
N ASN A 73 7.20 1.99 -12.88
CA ASN A 73 7.69 3.16 -13.60
C ASN A 73 7.09 4.42 -12.96
N ARG A 74 7.94 5.30 -12.41
CA ARG A 74 7.49 6.65 -12.03
C ARG A 74 7.04 7.38 -13.30
N ASN A 75 5.80 7.87 -13.35
CA ASN A 75 5.31 8.58 -14.53
C ASN A 75 6.21 9.79 -14.81
N THR A 76 6.92 9.77 -15.93
CA THR A 76 7.55 10.96 -16.50
C THR A 76 6.61 11.57 -17.54
N SER A 77 6.76 12.87 -17.78
CA SER A 77 5.94 13.64 -18.73
C SER A 77 5.96 13.13 -20.17
N GLU A 78 6.87 12.23 -20.53
CA GLU A 78 6.94 11.60 -21.86
C GLU A 78 5.92 10.45 -22.05
N TYR A 79 5.49 9.77 -20.98
CA TYR A 79 4.55 8.63 -21.04
C TYR A 79 3.08 9.04 -21.24
N GLN A 80 2.77 10.34 -21.16
CA GLN A 80 1.40 10.87 -21.23
C GLN A 80 0.83 10.98 -22.65
N ARG A 81 1.64 10.75 -23.70
CA ARG A 81 1.22 11.02 -25.08
C ARG A 81 0.38 9.92 -25.75
N ASP A 82 0.36 8.71 -25.19
CA ASP A 82 -0.28 7.55 -25.84
C ASP A 82 -1.62 7.12 -25.19
N GLN A 83 -2.16 7.86 -24.22
CA GLN A 83 -3.48 7.59 -23.63
C GLN A 83 -4.44 8.77 -23.86
N ASP A 84 -5.30 8.62 -24.88
CA ASP A 84 -6.48 9.46 -25.09
C ASP A 84 -7.48 9.24 -23.94
N GLN A 85 -7.38 10.04 -22.88
CA GLN A 85 -8.50 10.66 -22.14
C GLN A 85 -7.98 11.33 -20.85
N THR A 86 -8.21 12.64 -20.77
CA THR A 86 -7.94 13.54 -19.61
C THR A 86 -6.48 13.64 -19.21
N THR A 87 -5.90 14.84 -19.41
CA THR A 87 -4.57 15.26 -18.96
C THR A 87 -4.30 14.84 -17.51
N LEU A 88 -3.64 13.69 -17.36
CA LEU A 88 -3.12 13.15 -16.10
C LEU A 88 -2.02 14.10 -15.61
N SER A 89 -2.16 14.63 -14.39
CA SER A 89 -1.11 15.46 -13.82
C SER A 89 0.14 14.62 -13.50
N SER A 90 1.27 15.30 -13.42
CA SER A 90 2.64 14.79 -13.36
C SER A 90 3.05 14.04 -12.08
N GLU A 91 2.12 13.57 -11.25
CA GLU A 91 2.42 13.08 -9.88
C GLU A 91 1.97 11.64 -9.56
N GLY A 92 1.31 10.91 -10.46
CA GLY A 92 0.97 9.50 -10.23
C GLY A 92 2.13 8.54 -10.49
N VAL A 93 2.13 7.34 -9.90
CA VAL A 93 3.06 6.25 -10.28
C VAL A 93 2.31 5.19 -11.07
N SER A 94 2.87 4.71 -12.18
CA SER A 94 2.25 3.66 -12.99
C SER A 94 3.00 2.33 -12.89
N ILE A 95 2.22 1.27 -12.90
CA ILE A 95 2.68 -0.11 -13.02
C ILE A 95 1.91 -0.65 -14.21
N GLU A 96 2.60 -1.00 -15.29
CA GLU A 96 1.97 -1.58 -16.46
C GLU A 96 2.20 -3.09 -16.45
N THR A 97 1.12 -3.84 -16.62
CA THR A 97 1.21 -5.25 -17.02
C THR A 97 1.13 -5.37 -18.54
N GLU A 98 1.64 -6.48 -19.10
CA GLU A 98 1.64 -6.69 -20.55
C GLU A 98 0.24 -6.99 -21.12
N GLU A 99 -0.78 -7.25 -20.28
CA GLU A 99 -2.19 -7.35 -20.73
C GLU A 99 -2.79 -5.97 -21.08
N GLY A 100 -2.01 -4.89 -20.92
CA GLY A 100 -2.48 -3.52 -21.08
C GLY A 100 -3.26 -3.01 -19.87
N GLU A 101 -3.30 -3.78 -18.77
CA GLU A 101 -3.83 -3.31 -17.49
C GLU A 101 -2.79 -2.40 -16.85
N VAL A 102 -3.08 -1.10 -16.90
CA VAL A 102 -2.28 -0.05 -16.28
C VAL A 102 -2.83 0.19 -14.88
N CYS A 103 -2.03 -0.15 -13.88
CA CYS A 103 -2.25 0.27 -12.52
C CYS A 103 -1.65 1.67 -12.33
N VAL A 104 -2.45 2.59 -11.79
CA VAL A 104 -2.01 3.96 -11.49
C VAL A 104 -2.26 4.23 -10.02
N LEU A 105 -1.19 4.39 -9.26
CA LEU A 105 -1.21 4.85 -7.88
C LEU A 105 -1.24 6.38 -7.85
N TYR A 106 -2.26 6.91 -7.21
CA TYR A 106 -2.40 8.31 -6.86
C TYR A 106 -1.96 8.44 -5.39
N SER A 107 -0.65 8.60 -5.22
CA SER A 107 0.03 8.44 -3.93
C SER A 107 -0.19 9.59 -2.96
N LYS A 108 -0.51 10.80 -3.43
CA LYS A 108 -0.50 11.97 -2.57
C LYS A 108 -1.89 12.37 -2.06
N ILE A 109 -2.21 11.93 -0.84
CA ILE A 109 -2.96 12.83 0.04
C ILE A 109 -1.93 13.84 0.55
N LYS A 110 -1.76 14.96 -0.18
CA LYS A 110 -0.80 16.02 0.20
C LYS A 110 -0.89 16.37 1.69
N MET A 111 -2.09 16.27 2.27
CA MET A 111 -2.39 16.55 3.68
C MET A 111 -1.62 15.66 4.66
N ILE A 112 -1.55 14.34 4.45
CA ILE A 112 -0.86 13.43 5.39
C ILE A 112 0.65 13.43 5.08
N GLU A 113 1.01 13.34 3.80
CA GLU A 113 2.41 13.29 3.39
C GLU A 113 3.18 14.55 3.80
N GLN A 114 2.62 15.74 3.61
CA GLN A 114 3.31 16.97 4.02
C GLN A 114 3.50 17.06 5.53
N VAL A 115 2.55 16.56 6.32
CA VAL A 115 2.73 16.51 7.77
C VAL A 115 3.86 15.54 8.12
N LEU A 116 3.97 14.38 7.45
CA LEU A 116 5.07 13.43 7.69
C LEU A 116 6.42 13.95 7.17
N GLU A 117 6.46 14.63 6.02
CA GLU A 117 7.67 15.15 5.37
C GLU A 117 8.19 16.43 6.01
N ALA A 118 7.31 17.30 6.53
CA ALA A 118 7.68 18.52 7.25
C ALA A 118 8.37 18.22 8.59
N TYR A 119 8.34 16.97 9.04
CA TYR A 119 9.05 16.55 10.25
C TYR A 119 10.55 16.54 9.99
N ASP A 120 11.21 17.65 10.32
CA ASP A 120 12.66 17.73 10.43
C ASP A 120 13.08 17.97 11.88
N ASP A 121 13.74 16.97 12.47
CA ASP A 121 14.33 17.01 13.82
C ASP A 121 15.20 18.26 14.01
N LEU A 122 15.94 18.70 12.99
CA LEU A 122 16.79 19.89 13.06
C LEU A 122 15.95 21.17 13.05
N ALA A 123 14.86 21.22 12.28
CA ALA A 123 13.93 22.35 12.24
C ALA A 123 13.19 22.52 13.57
N ILE A 124 12.67 21.44 14.14
CA ILE A 124 11.98 21.47 15.45
C ILE A 124 12.95 21.92 16.55
N ASN A 125 14.17 21.35 16.57
CA ASN A 125 15.19 21.75 17.54
C ASN A 125 15.72 23.17 17.31
N SER A 126 15.76 23.64 16.06
CA SER A 126 16.14 24.99 15.66
C SER A 126 15.12 26.01 16.20
N ILE A 127 13.83 25.78 15.98
CA ILE A 127 12.74 26.62 16.52
C ILE A 127 12.79 26.64 18.05
N GLN A 128 12.96 25.48 18.71
CA GLN A 128 13.06 25.40 20.17
C GLN A 128 14.32 26.07 20.74
N LYS A 129 15.47 26.01 20.05
CA LYS A 129 16.73 26.64 20.49
C LYS A 129 16.75 28.15 20.25
N LYS A 130 16.02 28.66 19.25
CA LYS A 130 15.88 30.09 18.96
C LYS A 130 15.12 30.86 20.07
N VAL A 131 14.51 30.16 21.03
CA VAL A 131 13.85 30.69 22.25
C VAL A 131 14.85 31.34 23.27
N ARG A 132 16.06 31.73 22.85
CA ARG A 132 17.03 32.48 23.70
C ARG A 132 17.88 33.48 22.91
N ARG A 133 17.66 34.77 23.17
CA ARG A 133 18.55 35.71 23.92
C ARG A 133 17.99 37.13 23.80
N SER A 134 17.43 37.65 24.90
CA SER A 134 17.33 39.11 25.10
C SER A 134 18.73 39.64 25.42
N GLU A 135 19.14 40.74 24.78
CA GLU A 135 20.39 41.45 25.13
C GLU A 135 20.26 42.30 26.40
N ASP A 136 19.03 42.53 26.88
CA ASP A 136 18.79 43.31 28.09
C ASP A 136 19.11 42.49 29.36
N ILE A 137 20.09 42.98 30.11
CA ILE A 137 20.56 42.44 31.38
C ILE A 137 19.87 43.19 32.53
N ASP A 138 19.18 42.48 33.42
CA ASP A 138 18.61 43.09 34.64
C ASP A 138 19.71 43.30 35.69
N TYR A 139 20.12 44.56 35.87
CA TYR A 139 21.14 44.96 36.84
C TYR A 139 20.62 45.14 38.27
N SER A 140 19.33 44.89 38.55
CA SER A 140 18.74 45.08 39.88
C SER A 140 19.46 44.30 41.00
N GLN A 141 20.11 43.19 40.64
CA GLN A 141 20.83 42.30 41.57
C GLN A 141 22.36 42.47 41.55
N ILE A 142 22.91 43.49 40.87
CA ILE A 142 24.36 43.68 40.74
C ILE A 142 25.06 43.82 42.10
N HIS A 143 24.35 44.33 43.12
CA HIS A 143 24.85 44.46 44.49
C HIS A 143 25.29 43.11 45.12
N LYS A 144 24.73 41.98 44.65
CA LYS A 144 25.09 40.62 45.12
C LYS A 144 26.41 40.10 44.58
N TYR A 145 27.01 40.81 43.61
CA TYR A 145 28.24 40.42 42.93
C TYR A 145 29.39 41.39 43.20
N LEU A 146 29.17 42.42 44.03
CA LEU A 146 30.18 43.39 44.42
C LEU A 146 31.31 42.76 45.27
N ASP A 147 31.02 41.68 45.99
CA ASP A 147 32.01 40.89 46.72
C ASP A 147 33.05 40.24 45.80
N ARG A 148 32.70 40.03 44.52
CA ARG A 148 33.55 39.46 43.47
C ARG A 148 34.10 40.52 42.51
N ALA A 149 33.84 41.79 42.79
CA ALA A 149 34.26 42.87 41.92
C ALA A 149 35.75 43.23 42.10
N ILE A 150 36.39 43.56 40.99
CA ILE A 150 37.71 44.18 40.93
C ILE A 150 37.49 45.69 40.84
N TYR A 151 38.00 46.42 41.83
CA TYR A 151 37.90 47.87 41.89
C TYR A 151 39.11 48.50 41.21
N LEU A 152 38.85 49.28 40.15
CA LEU A 152 39.85 50.00 39.38
C LEU A 152 39.90 51.47 39.80
N ASP A 153 40.96 52.17 39.41
CA ASP A 153 41.11 53.60 39.69
C ASP A 153 39.94 54.41 39.11
N LYS A 154 39.52 55.45 39.85
CA LYS A 154 38.34 56.31 39.58
C LYS A 154 36.98 55.64 39.84
N ASP A 155 36.88 54.86 40.91
CA ASP A 155 35.62 54.26 41.37
C ASP A 155 34.92 53.37 40.31
N VAL A 156 35.69 52.77 39.40
CA VAL A 156 35.16 51.87 38.38
C VAL A 156 35.15 50.45 38.90
N ILE A 157 33.98 49.82 38.87
CA ILE A 157 33.77 48.46 39.35
C ILE A 157 33.72 47.51 38.15
N TYR A 158 34.64 46.54 38.09
CA TYR A 158 34.68 45.51 37.06
C TYR A 158 34.33 44.15 37.68
N VAL A 159 33.32 43.46 37.15
CA VAL A 159 32.93 42.11 37.60
C VAL A 159 33.13 41.16 36.43
N ASP A 160 34.06 40.22 36.57
CA ASP A 160 34.53 39.37 35.47
C ASP A 160 33.46 38.39 34.94
N ALA A 161 32.58 37.90 35.83
CA ALA A 161 31.44 37.07 35.46
C ALA A 161 30.25 37.35 36.37
N ILE A 162 29.08 37.61 35.78
CA ILE A 162 27.82 37.78 36.49
C ILE A 162 26.84 36.69 36.06
N ASP A 163 26.47 35.81 36.99
CA ASP A 163 25.46 34.77 36.78
C ASP A 163 24.05 35.33 37.02
N LEU A 164 23.65 36.32 36.23
CA LEU A 164 22.28 36.85 36.32
C LEU A 164 21.27 35.87 35.70
N PRO A 165 20.13 35.62 36.35
CA PRO A 165 19.02 34.94 35.71
C PRO A 165 18.54 35.80 34.53
N ARG A 166 18.73 35.29 33.30
CA ARG A 166 18.33 36.01 32.09
C ARG A 166 16.80 35.92 31.93
N PRO A 167 16.10 37.04 31.68
CA PRO A 167 14.68 36.99 31.36
C PRO A 167 14.48 36.12 30.12
N THR A 168 13.68 35.08 30.25
CA THR A 168 13.33 34.20 29.13
C THR A 168 12.08 34.80 28.49
N MET A 169 12.22 35.38 27.29
CA MET A 169 11.06 35.61 26.44
C MET A 169 10.51 34.24 26.03
N ARG A 170 9.49 33.73 26.73
CA ARG A 170 8.63 32.68 26.20
C ARG A 170 7.70 33.35 25.21
N TYR A 171 7.96 33.24 23.91
CA TYR A 171 6.97 33.58 22.89
C TYR A 171 6.73 32.37 21.99
N GLU A 172 5.49 31.88 22.01
CA GLU A 172 4.56 31.50 20.92
C GLU A 172 5.03 30.72 19.68
N SER A 173 6.32 30.74 19.31
CA SER A 173 6.86 29.83 18.28
C SER A 173 6.93 28.37 18.74
N THR A 174 6.80 28.10 20.04
CA THR A 174 6.57 26.73 20.54
C THR A 174 5.16 26.25 20.27
N ASP A 175 4.19 27.14 20.09
CA ASP A 175 2.79 26.75 19.99
C ASP A 175 2.47 26.20 18.61
N ILE A 176 3.12 26.69 17.54
CA ILE A 176 3.05 26.05 16.22
C ILE A 176 3.67 24.64 16.27
N VAL A 177 4.76 24.46 17.00
CA VAL A 177 5.41 23.14 17.17
C VAL A 177 4.50 22.21 17.96
N ASN A 178 3.88 22.68 19.04
CA ASN A 178 2.95 21.88 19.85
C ASN A 178 1.71 21.48 19.01
N LEU A 179 1.14 22.41 18.25
CA LEU A 179 0.02 22.17 17.33
C LEU A 179 0.40 21.15 16.25
N TYR A 180 1.56 21.31 15.63
CA TYR A 180 2.05 20.39 14.62
C TYR A 180 2.27 18.98 15.21
N CYS A 181 2.93 18.89 16.37
CA CYS A 181 3.13 17.62 17.06
C CYS A 181 1.81 16.95 17.47
N TYR A 182 0.77 17.73 17.81
CA TYR A 182 -0.57 17.20 18.05
C TYR A 182 -1.16 16.54 16.79
N VAL A 183 -1.15 17.25 15.65
CA VAL A 183 -1.67 16.71 14.38
C VAL A 183 -0.87 15.46 13.98
N LEU A 184 0.45 15.52 14.10
CA LEU A 184 1.34 14.41 13.80
C LEU A 184 1.08 13.19 14.71
N ASP A 185 0.91 13.39 16.02
CA ASP A 185 0.63 12.29 16.95
C ASP A 185 -0.71 11.60 16.63
N GLU A 186 -1.76 12.36 16.35
CA GLU A 186 -3.06 11.79 15.96
C GLU A 186 -2.96 10.97 14.66
N ILE A 187 -2.19 11.43 13.66
CA ILE A 187 -1.92 10.67 12.43
C ILE A 187 -1.10 9.41 12.73
N VAL A 188 -0.04 9.53 13.53
CA VAL A 188 0.84 8.41 13.92
C VAL A 188 0.04 7.31 14.63
N GLN A 189 -0.90 7.68 15.50
CA GLN A 189 -1.77 6.71 16.16
C GLN A 189 -2.61 5.90 15.16
N GLN A 190 -3.08 6.53 14.07
CA GLN A 190 -3.83 5.85 13.02
C GLN A 190 -2.94 5.01 12.07
N LEU A 191 -1.72 5.47 11.79
CA LEU A 191 -0.75 4.77 10.94
C LEU A 191 -0.07 3.58 11.63
N GLN A 192 -0.14 3.50 12.96
CA GLN A 192 0.41 2.40 13.76
C GLN A 192 1.92 2.21 13.52
N ALA A 193 2.33 1.08 12.92
CA ALA A 193 3.73 0.73 12.71
C ALA A 193 4.31 1.31 11.41
N ASP A 194 3.47 1.82 10.50
CA ASP A 194 3.86 2.26 9.17
C ASP A 194 4.24 3.75 9.15
N ILE A 195 5.12 4.14 10.08
CA ILE A 195 5.62 5.50 10.24
C ILE A 195 7.11 5.57 9.88
N PRO A 196 7.59 6.69 9.31
CA PRO A 196 9.02 6.92 9.07
C PRO A 196 9.88 6.71 10.34
N GLU A 197 11.04 6.06 10.20
CA GLU A 197 11.90 5.69 11.33
C GLU A 197 12.39 6.90 12.16
N ASN A 198 12.57 8.07 11.52
CA ASN A 198 12.90 9.32 12.21
C ASN A 198 11.78 9.76 13.18
N ILE A 199 10.51 9.64 12.78
CA ILE A 199 9.34 9.96 13.61
C ILE A 199 9.19 8.92 14.73
N LYS A 200 9.41 7.64 14.40
CA LYS A 200 9.33 6.52 15.35
C LYS A 200 10.35 6.64 16.48
N ALA A 201 11.59 7.03 16.16
CA ALA A 201 12.64 7.24 17.15
C ALA A 201 12.32 8.35 18.17
N ARG A 202 11.42 9.27 17.82
CA ARG A 202 11.05 10.47 18.60
C ARG A 202 9.61 10.47 19.08
N SER A 203 8.89 9.36 18.96
CA SER A 203 7.46 9.29 19.29
C SER A 203 7.13 9.75 20.71
N GLN A 204 8.03 9.57 21.67
CA GLN A 204 7.83 10.03 23.05
C GLN A 204 7.92 11.56 23.19
N ASP A 205 8.84 12.20 22.46
CA ASP A 205 8.98 13.66 22.43
C ASP A 205 7.77 14.29 21.72
N ILE A 206 7.34 13.70 20.60
CA ILE A 206 6.15 14.12 19.85
C ILE A 206 4.90 14.08 20.73
N ARG A 207 4.67 12.95 21.43
CA ARG A 207 3.54 12.81 22.37
C ARG A 207 3.57 13.84 23.49
N PHE A 208 4.74 14.16 24.01
CA PHE A 208 4.87 15.16 25.07
C PHE A 208 4.46 16.56 24.57
N LEU A 209 4.90 16.95 23.36
CA LEU A 209 4.54 18.24 22.75
C LEU A 209 3.06 18.29 22.34
N ALA A 210 2.53 17.18 21.82
CA ALA A 210 1.11 17.00 21.52
C ALA A 210 0.25 17.16 22.77
N GLN A 211 0.64 16.54 23.89
CA GLN A 211 -0.09 16.64 25.15
C GLN A 211 -0.09 18.08 25.68
N ARG A 212 1.03 18.80 25.53
CA ARG A 212 1.10 20.21 25.90
C ARG A 212 0.13 21.08 25.10
N PHE A 213 -0.08 20.76 23.82
CA PHE A 213 -1.15 21.41 23.04
C PHE A 213 -2.54 21.04 23.58
N LYS A 214 -2.81 19.74 23.81
CA LYS A 214 -4.08 19.26 24.37
C LYS A 214 -4.42 20.00 25.66
N ASP A 215 -3.48 20.07 26.62
CA ASP A 215 -3.71 20.68 27.93
C ASP A 215 -4.03 22.18 27.86
N ASN A 216 -3.52 22.88 26.84
CA ASN A 216 -3.68 24.32 26.70
C ASN A 216 -4.94 24.72 25.90
N TYR A 217 -5.35 23.90 24.92
CA TYR A 217 -6.34 24.29 23.91
C TYR A 217 -7.53 23.34 23.78
N LEU A 218 -7.43 22.09 24.24
CA LEU A 218 -8.45 21.06 24.02
C LEU A 218 -8.95 20.47 25.35
N SER A 219 -10.14 19.85 25.29
CA SER A 219 -10.65 19.02 26.39
C SER A 219 -10.13 17.58 26.27
N SER A 220 -10.15 16.82 27.37
CA SER A 220 -9.53 15.49 27.47
C SER A 220 -10.00 14.45 26.44
N ASN A 221 -11.17 14.68 25.82
CA ASN A 221 -11.82 13.71 24.93
C ASN A 221 -11.83 14.18 23.45
N GLN A 222 -11.25 15.34 23.14
CA GLN A 222 -11.25 15.89 21.79
C GLN A 222 -10.18 15.21 20.92
N SER A 223 -10.60 14.73 19.76
CA SER A 223 -9.73 14.14 18.73
C SER A 223 -10.21 14.52 17.34
N ILE A 224 -9.26 14.61 16.40
CA ILE A 224 -9.55 14.83 14.97
C ILE A 224 -9.99 13.56 14.24
N PHE A 225 -10.03 12.42 14.94
CA PHE A 225 -10.47 11.14 14.39
C PHE A 225 -11.60 10.53 15.19
N ASP A 226 -12.27 11.31 16.04
CA ASP A 226 -13.44 10.89 16.80
C ASP A 226 -14.71 11.54 16.23
N LYS A 227 -15.76 10.72 16.02
CA LYS A 227 -16.97 11.15 15.32
C LYS A 227 -17.66 12.34 15.99
N ASP A 228 -17.73 12.33 17.32
CA ASP A 228 -18.53 13.29 18.08
C ASP A 228 -17.78 14.61 18.28
N THR A 229 -16.44 14.55 18.34
CA THR A 229 -15.59 15.73 18.58
C THR A 229 -14.88 16.26 17.34
N PHE A 230 -14.96 15.58 16.19
CA PHE A 230 -14.28 15.96 14.94
C PHE A 230 -14.47 17.43 14.56
N ALA A 231 -15.73 17.86 14.37
CA ALA A 231 -16.03 19.18 13.85
C ALA A 231 -15.61 20.30 14.82
N GLU A 232 -15.81 20.09 16.11
CA GLU A 232 -15.39 21.03 17.15
C GLU A 232 -13.85 21.12 17.21
N THR A 233 -13.17 19.99 17.25
CA THR A 233 -11.71 19.92 17.32
C THR A 233 -11.07 20.60 16.11
N ILE A 234 -11.59 20.37 14.89
CA ILE A 234 -11.08 21.02 13.67
C ILE A 234 -11.24 22.55 13.74
N ASN A 235 -12.36 23.05 14.24
CA ASN A 235 -12.56 24.49 14.40
C ASN A 235 -11.58 25.09 15.43
N ILE A 236 -11.35 24.41 16.56
CA ILE A 236 -10.37 24.84 17.56
C ILE A 236 -8.95 24.87 16.98
N LEU A 237 -8.56 23.86 16.19
CA LEU A 237 -7.24 23.83 15.56
C LEU A 237 -7.06 24.96 14.54
N LYS A 238 -8.10 25.27 13.76
CA LYS A 238 -8.11 26.39 12.80
C LYS A 238 -7.97 27.73 13.52
N GLU A 239 -8.78 27.97 14.55
CA GLU A 239 -8.67 29.18 15.38
C GLU A 239 -7.31 29.28 16.07
N SER A 240 -6.77 28.16 16.55
CA SER A 240 -5.44 28.11 17.18
C SER A 240 -4.34 28.45 16.19
N LEU A 241 -4.37 27.89 14.97
CA LEU A 241 -3.41 28.21 13.92
C LEU A 241 -3.45 29.69 13.56
N ASP A 242 -4.64 30.26 13.35
CA ASP A 242 -4.83 31.68 13.04
C ASP A 242 -4.31 32.59 14.17
N ASN A 243 -4.53 32.20 15.43
CA ASN A 243 -4.07 32.94 16.59
C ASN A 243 -2.54 32.87 16.74
N ILE A 244 -1.95 31.69 16.54
CA ILE A 244 -0.50 31.51 16.54
C ILE A 244 0.13 32.39 15.44
N ASP A 245 -0.46 32.39 14.24
CA ASP A 245 0.09 33.15 13.12
C ASP A 245 0.02 34.68 13.30
N LYS A 246 -1.07 35.18 13.91
CA LYS A 246 -1.23 36.61 14.21
C LYS A 246 -0.28 37.12 15.29
N ASN A 247 0.06 36.27 16.27
CA ASN A 247 0.88 36.66 17.41
C ASN A 247 2.37 36.32 17.25
N THR A 248 2.74 35.45 16.30
CA THR A 248 4.14 35.13 16.01
C THR A 248 4.84 36.27 15.26
N TYR A 249 5.75 36.97 15.95
CA TYR A 249 6.50 38.11 15.40
C TYR A 249 7.60 37.74 14.39
N TYR A 250 8.26 36.59 14.55
CA TYR A 250 9.35 36.15 13.68
C TYR A 250 9.00 34.81 13.04
N LYS A 251 8.91 34.80 11.70
CA LYS A 251 8.51 33.66 10.88
C LYS A 251 9.66 33.31 9.93
N ASP A 252 10.41 32.27 10.24
CA ASP A 252 11.50 31.76 9.41
C ASP A 252 11.04 30.60 8.52
N THR A 253 11.96 30.06 7.71
CA THR A 253 11.68 28.93 6.81
C THR A 253 11.15 27.71 7.57
N ASP A 254 11.68 27.45 8.78
CA ASP A 254 11.26 26.33 9.61
C ASP A 254 9.79 26.52 10.07
N TYR A 255 9.44 27.74 10.53
CA TYR A 255 8.06 28.10 10.88
C TYR A 255 7.11 27.92 9.70
N TRP A 256 7.45 28.48 8.53
CA TRP A 256 6.58 28.40 7.36
C TRP A 256 6.39 26.97 6.88
N GLY A 257 7.42 26.12 6.95
CA GLY A 257 7.28 24.70 6.62
C GLY A 257 6.26 23.97 7.51
N LEU A 258 6.28 24.25 8.83
CA LEU A 258 5.29 23.67 9.76
C LEU A 258 3.89 24.29 9.56
N TYR A 259 3.81 25.61 9.37
CA TYR A 259 2.55 26.31 9.14
C TYR A 259 1.86 25.80 7.87
N GLU A 260 2.57 25.71 6.75
CA GLU A 260 2.04 25.22 5.47
C GLU A 260 1.55 23.77 5.59
N ALA A 261 2.29 22.90 6.29
CA ALA A 261 1.87 21.51 6.50
C ALA A 261 0.56 21.42 7.32
N ILE A 262 0.43 22.21 8.40
CA ILE A 262 -0.80 22.25 9.20
C ILE A 262 -1.95 22.89 8.41
N GLU A 263 -1.69 23.99 7.71
CA GLU A 263 -2.68 24.70 6.91
C GLU A 263 -3.24 23.78 5.82
N ILE A 264 -2.38 23.07 5.08
CA ILE A 264 -2.80 22.11 4.05
C ILE A 264 -3.54 20.92 4.68
N PHE A 265 -3.19 20.49 5.89
CA PHE A 265 -3.94 19.45 6.59
C PHE A 265 -5.35 19.92 7.03
N LEU A 266 -5.45 21.10 7.64
CA LEU A 266 -6.71 21.62 8.20
C LEU A 266 -7.63 22.17 7.12
N TYR A 267 -7.09 23.03 6.27
CA TYR A 267 -7.79 23.82 5.25
C TYR A 267 -7.65 23.28 3.84
N GLY A 268 -6.80 22.28 3.60
CA GLY A 268 -6.63 21.66 2.29
C GLY A 268 -7.95 21.21 1.70
N GLU A 269 -8.61 22.13 1.01
CA GLU A 269 -9.46 21.85 -0.12
C GLU A 269 -8.52 21.44 -1.25
N ILE A 270 -8.91 20.40 -1.97
CA ILE A 270 -8.26 20.05 -3.23
C ILE A 270 -8.46 21.25 -4.16
N ASN A 271 -7.43 22.10 -4.24
CA ASN A 271 -7.51 23.38 -4.91
C ASN A 271 -7.79 23.12 -6.39
N PRO A 272 -8.98 23.46 -6.92
CA PRO A 272 -9.39 23.05 -8.27
C PRO A 272 -8.53 23.67 -9.38
N SER A 273 -7.70 24.65 -9.03
CA SER A 273 -6.80 25.36 -9.93
C SER A 273 -5.43 24.70 -10.10
N GLN A 274 -5.06 23.78 -9.20
CA GLN A 274 -3.88 22.93 -9.37
C GLN A 274 -4.33 21.53 -9.79
N ASN A 275 -3.79 21.04 -10.89
CA ASN A 275 -4.15 19.76 -11.47
C ASN A 275 -3.75 18.54 -10.59
N ASP A 276 -3.15 18.78 -9.42
CA ASP A 276 -2.72 17.77 -8.44
C ASP A 276 -3.64 17.76 -7.22
N GLY A 277 -4.47 16.71 -7.12
CA GLY A 277 -5.25 16.45 -5.90
C GLY A 277 -6.65 15.86 -6.11
N ASN A 278 -7.11 15.67 -7.36
CA ASN A 278 -8.48 15.20 -7.63
C ASN A 278 -8.75 13.73 -7.21
N TYR A 279 -7.70 12.97 -6.94
CA TYR A 279 -7.74 11.53 -6.70
C TYR A 279 -6.69 11.14 -5.66
N TRP A 280 -7.08 10.31 -4.71
CA TRP A 280 -6.19 9.50 -3.88
C TRP A 280 -6.64 8.05 -4.01
N GLY A 281 -5.72 7.13 -4.27
CA GLY A 281 -6.09 5.73 -4.42
C GLY A 281 -5.33 5.05 -5.54
N MET A 282 -5.90 3.96 -6.05
CA MET A 282 -5.28 3.15 -7.08
C MET A 282 -6.29 2.78 -8.14
N ARG A 283 -5.94 3.02 -9.41
CA ARG A 283 -6.58 2.37 -10.56
C ARG A 283 -5.85 1.05 -10.82
N GLY A 284 -6.56 -0.01 -11.17
CA GLY A 284 -5.96 -1.33 -11.42
C GLY A 284 -5.74 -2.12 -10.12
N PHE A 285 -6.75 -2.12 -9.25
CA PHE A 285 -6.71 -2.77 -7.93
C PHE A 285 -6.39 -4.27 -7.96
N SER A 286 -6.60 -4.94 -9.09
CA SER A 286 -6.24 -6.34 -9.35
C SER A 286 -4.79 -6.68 -8.95
N LEU A 287 -3.81 -5.85 -9.32
CA LEU A 287 -2.40 -6.16 -9.04
C LEU A 287 -2.07 -6.17 -7.55
N LEU A 288 -2.61 -5.21 -6.81
CA LEU A 288 -2.45 -5.19 -5.36
C LEU A 288 -3.17 -6.36 -4.71
N TRP A 289 -4.36 -6.70 -5.20
CA TRP A 289 -5.08 -7.87 -4.71
C TRP A 289 -4.28 -9.17 -4.91
N GLU A 290 -3.65 -9.35 -6.07
CA GLU A 290 -2.76 -10.48 -6.36
C GLU A 290 -1.57 -10.52 -5.39
N ASP A 291 -0.85 -9.40 -5.23
CA ASP A 291 0.28 -9.28 -4.29
C ASP A 291 -0.13 -9.63 -2.86
N MET A 292 -1.26 -9.09 -2.40
CA MET A 292 -1.83 -9.38 -1.09
C MET A 292 -2.14 -10.88 -0.91
N CYS A 293 -2.77 -11.50 -1.91
CA CYS A 293 -3.07 -12.93 -1.88
C CYS A 293 -1.80 -13.77 -1.84
N HIS A 294 -0.82 -13.44 -2.67
CA HIS A 294 0.47 -14.13 -2.68
C HIS A 294 1.16 -14.05 -1.32
N THR A 295 1.24 -12.87 -0.69
CA THR A 295 1.82 -12.74 0.64
C THR A 295 1.10 -13.62 1.65
N TYR A 296 -0.24 -13.67 1.61
CA TYR A 296 -1.02 -14.56 2.48
C TYR A 296 -0.64 -16.03 2.28
N PHE A 297 -0.60 -16.53 1.04
CA PHE A 297 -0.29 -17.93 0.77
C PHE A 297 1.16 -18.28 1.09
N PHE A 298 2.12 -17.40 0.81
CA PHE A 298 3.52 -17.64 1.17
C PHE A 298 3.75 -17.63 2.69
N LYS A 299 2.98 -16.84 3.46
CA LYS A 299 3.10 -16.84 4.92
C LYS A 299 2.47 -18.08 5.56
N ASN A 300 1.29 -18.48 5.08
CA ASN A 300 0.48 -19.52 5.74
C ASN A 300 0.59 -20.91 5.10
N HIS A 301 0.94 -21.01 3.82
CA HIS A 301 0.88 -22.24 3.02
C HIS A 301 2.14 -22.50 2.18
N ARG A 302 3.29 -21.91 2.55
CA ARG A 302 4.55 -21.99 1.78
C ARG A 302 4.94 -23.40 1.33
N GLU A 303 4.78 -24.38 2.22
CA GLU A 303 5.17 -25.76 1.94
C GLU A 303 4.28 -26.41 0.88
N GLU A 304 3.03 -25.97 0.75
CA GLU A 304 2.06 -26.46 -0.24
C GLU A 304 2.27 -25.79 -1.62
N ILE A 305 2.88 -24.60 -1.69
CA ILE A 305 3.08 -23.87 -2.96
C ILE A 305 4.03 -24.64 -3.89
N CYS A 306 3.56 -24.97 -5.08
CA CYS A 306 4.35 -25.64 -6.13
C CYS A 306 4.74 -24.69 -7.26
N TYR A 307 3.85 -23.75 -7.60
CA TYR A 307 4.05 -22.72 -8.60
C TYR A 307 3.32 -21.44 -8.16
N ALA A 308 3.92 -20.28 -8.37
CA ALA A 308 3.22 -19.01 -8.25
C ALA A 308 3.75 -17.99 -9.28
N ASP A 309 2.85 -17.29 -9.98
CA ASP A 309 3.21 -16.27 -10.98
C ASP A 309 3.57 -14.92 -10.33
N THR A 310 4.49 -14.95 -9.37
CA THR A 310 4.81 -13.77 -8.57
C THR A 310 6.28 -13.66 -8.23
N ASP A 311 6.66 -12.43 -7.87
CA ASP A 311 7.96 -12.08 -7.37
C ASP A 311 7.87 -11.07 -6.22
N ILE A 312 6.96 -11.27 -5.27
CA ILE A 312 6.83 -10.41 -4.08
C ILE A 312 8.07 -10.46 -3.16
N SER A 313 8.29 -9.39 -2.42
CA SER A 313 9.27 -9.31 -1.32
C SER A 313 8.66 -9.85 -0.03
N LEU A 314 9.39 -10.71 0.69
CA LEU A 314 8.98 -11.25 1.99
C LEU A 314 10.09 -11.11 3.02
N LYS A 315 9.75 -10.66 4.23
CA LYS A 315 10.72 -10.43 5.29
C LYS A 315 11.25 -11.75 5.83
N GLY A 316 12.57 -11.81 5.98
CA GLY A 316 13.25 -13.04 6.43
C GLY A 316 13.21 -14.18 5.41
N TYR A 317 12.65 -13.97 4.21
CA TYR A 317 12.85 -14.88 3.10
C TYR A 317 14.28 -14.74 2.56
N GLN A 318 14.90 -15.87 2.23
CA GLN A 318 16.22 -15.90 1.63
C GLN A 318 16.17 -16.68 0.32
N ASN A 319 16.41 -15.97 -0.77
CA ASN A 319 16.47 -16.51 -2.12
C ASN A 319 17.92 -16.70 -2.53
N ASN A 320 18.37 -17.96 -2.60
CA ASN A 320 19.73 -18.29 -3.00
C ASN A 320 20.01 -18.06 -4.48
N GLU A 321 18.96 -17.91 -5.30
CA GLU A 321 19.06 -17.62 -6.74
C GLU A 321 19.28 -16.12 -7.01
N ARG A 322 19.26 -15.29 -5.96
CA ARG A 322 19.38 -13.83 -6.06
C ARG A 322 20.47 -13.27 -5.15
N GLN A 323 20.88 -12.04 -5.45
CA GLN A 323 21.93 -11.33 -4.73
C GLN A 323 21.52 -9.89 -4.48
N GLY A 324 22.13 -9.25 -3.48
CA GLY A 324 21.87 -7.86 -3.13
C GLY A 324 20.46 -7.62 -2.59
N GLU A 325 19.85 -6.52 -3.01
CA GLU A 325 18.54 -6.04 -2.51
C GLU A 325 17.37 -6.97 -2.88
N ASP A 326 17.54 -7.85 -3.88
CA ASP A 326 16.49 -8.79 -4.29
C ASP A 326 16.52 -10.15 -3.55
N GLN A 327 17.39 -10.34 -2.56
CA GLN A 327 17.52 -11.62 -1.85
C GLN A 327 16.28 -12.04 -1.07
N ASN A 328 15.41 -11.09 -0.71
CA ASN A 328 14.16 -11.33 0.01
C ASN A 328 12.97 -11.60 -0.93
N ARG A 329 13.14 -11.52 -2.25
CA ARG A 329 12.05 -11.76 -3.20
C ARG A 329 11.85 -13.24 -3.46
N VAL A 330 10.60 -13.67 -3.59
CA VAL A 330 10.27 -15.10 -3.68
C VAL A 330 10.62 -15.73 -5.02
N GLY A 331 10.57 -14.96 -6.13
CA GLY A 331 10.74 -15.51 -7.46
C GLY A 331 12.13 -16.12 -7.63
N ASN A 332 12.21 -17.42 -7.86
CA ASN A 332 13.46 -18.20 -7.90
C ASN A 332 13.80 -18.71 -9.31
N TYR A 333 12.97 -18.43 -10.29
CA TYR A 333 13.23 -18.82 -11.67
C TYR A 333 12.84 -17.69 -12.62
N LYS A 334 13.75 -17.36 -13.51
CA LYS A 334 13.52 -16.45 -14.62
C LYS A 334 13.47 -17.27 -15.90
N PRO A 335 12.29 -17.50 -16.50
CA PRO A 335 12.22 -18.21 -17.77
C PRO A 335 13.07 -17.45 -18.81
N SER A 336 13.66 -18.19 -19.74
CA SER A 336 14.40 -17.58 -20.86
C SER A 336 13.51 -17.65 -22.09
N GLY A 337 13.09 -16.50 -22.60
CA GLY A 337 12.30 -16.44 -23.83
C GLY A 337 12.69 -15.29 -24.74
N ARG A 338 12.16 -15.36 -25.98
CA ARG A 338 12.47 -14.39 -27.05
C ARG A 338 11.74 -13.04 -26.89
N THR A 339 10.78 -12.96 -25.97
CA THR A 339 10.01 -11.74 -25.66
C THR A 339 10.13 -11.41 -24.18
N TRP A 340 9.95 -10.15 -23.83
CA TRP A 340 10.09 -9.62 -22.46
C TRP A 340 9.14 -10.31 -21.45
N TYR A 341 7.92 -10.72 -21.86
CA TYR A 341 7.00 -11.66 -21.18
C TYR A 341 7.64 -12.84 -20.47
N TRP A 342 8.59 -13.50 -21.12
CA TRP A 342 9.21 -14.70 -20.54
C TRP A 342 10.29 -14.36 -19.52
N ASN A 343 10.71 -13.09 -19.42
CA ASN A 343 11.79 -12.67 -18.54
C ASN A 343 11.28 -12.20 -17.17
N GLN A 344 10.01 -12.44 -16.82
CA GLN A 344 9.51 -12.16 -15.47
C GLN A 344 9.85 -13.31 -14.51
N TRP A 345 10.32 -12.96 -13.32
CA TRP A 345 10.59 -13.95 -12.29
C TRP A 345 9.30 -14.57 -11.77
N ILE A 346 9.37 -15.87 -11.49
CA ILE A 346 8.32 -16.66 -10.87
C ILE A 346 8.86 -17.52 -9.75
N TYR A 347 7.97 -17.99 -8.90
CA TYR A 347 8.27 -19.04 -7.95
C TYR A 347 7.92 -20.41 -8.54
N ARG A 348 8.88 -21.34 -8.48
CA ARG A 348 8.64 -22.74 -8.83
C ARG A 348 9.34 -23.70 -7.88
N LYS A 349 8.73 -24.87 -7.64
CA LYS A 349 9.39 -26.06 -7.08
C LYS A 349 9.75 -27.06 -8.17
N ILE A 350 10.67 -27.95 -7.83
CA ILE A 350 10.89 -29.17 -8.61
C ILE A 350 9.74 -30.14 -8.33
N SER A 351 9.18 -30.72 -9.39
CA SER A 351 8.11 -31.71 -9.31
C SER A 351 8.63 -33.11 -9.05
N ASP A 352 7.72 -34.03 -8.77
CA ASP A 352 7.95 -35.46 -8.63
C ASP A 352 8.03 -36.20 -9.98
N ILE A 353 7.84 -35.51 -11.12
CA ILE A 353 7.87 -36.11 -12.45
C ILE A 353 9.31 -36.09 -13.01
N PRO A 354 9.95 -37.26 -13.24
CA PRO A 354 11.31 -37.33 -13.78
C PRO A 354 11.37 -36.94 -15.26
N LYS A 355 12.41 -36.20 -15.68
CA LYS A 355 12.61 -35.83 -17.10
C LYS A 355 12.98 -37.02 -17.97
N TYR A 356 13.78 -37.92 -17.42
CA TYR A 356 14.31 -39.08 -18.12
C TYR A 356 14.06 -40.36 -17.31
N PRO A 357 12.82 -40.89 -17.29
CA PRO A 357 12.44 -42.03 -16.43
C PRO A 357 13.25 -43.31 -16.70
N ARG A 358 13.93 -43.40 -17.85
CA ARG A 358 14.75 -44.56 -18.25
C ARG A 358 16.26 -44.37 -18.05
N GLN A 359 16.69 -43.17 -17.72
CA GLN A 359 18.08 -42.87 -17.40
C GLN A 359 18.12 -42.68 -15.89
N HIS A 360 19.08 -43.28 -15.18
CA HIS A 360 19.22 -43.13 -13.72
C HIS A 360 19.72 -41.71 -13.35
N THR A 361 19.15 -40.68 -13.94
CA THR A 361 19.43 -39.27 -13.65
C THR A 361 18.43 -38.76 -12.63
N SER A 362 18.88 -37.88 -11.74
CA SER A 362 18.07 -37.27 -10.68
C SER A 362 17.32 -36.02 -11.13
N GLU A 363 17.16 -35.80 -12.45
CA GLU A 363 16.54 -34.60 -12.99
C GLU A 363 15.02 -34.76 -13.13
N SER A 364 14.27 -33.90 -12.44
CA SER A 364 12.81 -33.81 -12.53
C SER A 364 12.38 -32.48 -13.16
N PHE A 365 11.16 -32.44 -13.70
CA PHE A 365 10.57 -31.22 -14.24
C PHE A 365 10.33 -30.19 -13.13
N GLY A 366 10.52 -28.90 -13.44
CA GLY A 366 9.91 -27.84 -12.64
C GLY A 366 8.39 -27.81 -12.83
N TRP A 367 7.65 -27.32 -11.84
CA TRP A 367 6.19 -27.20 -11.94
C TRP A 367 5.73 -26.26 -13.06
N ASP A 368 6.52 -25.25 -13.40
CA ASP A 368 6.33 -24.38 -14.57
C ASP A 368 6.42 -25.16 -15.90
N GLU A 369 7.28 -26.18 -15.98
CA GLU A 369 7.43 -27.02 -17.16
C GLU A 369 6.26 -27.99 -17.32
N LEU A 370 5.58 -28.35 -16.22
CA LEU A 370 4.35 -29.16 -16.24
C LEU A 370 3.14 -28.38 -16.73
N LEU A 371 3.16 -27.05 -16.57
CA LEU A 371 2.21 -26.13 -17.17
C LEU A 371 2.54 -25.93 -18.65
N CYS A 372 2.49 -26.99 -19.44
CA CYS A 372 2.78 -26.96 -20.88
C CYS A 372 1.69 -27.69 -21.66
N ILE A 373 1.12 -27.01 -22.64
CA ILE A 373 0.23 -27.61 -23.62
C ILE A 373 0.99 -27.68 -24.95
N GLU A 374 1.19 -28.90 -25.42
CA GLU A 374 1.92 -29.20 -26.65
C GLU A 374 0.97 -29.80 -27.70
N PHE A 375 0.86 -29.12 -28.84
CA PHE A 375 0.09 -29.56 -30.00
C PHE A 375 1.01 -30.08 -31.10
N ASP A 376 0.69 -31.27 -31.62
CA ASP A 376 1.25 -31.76 -32.87
C ASP A 376 0.42 -31.25 -34.04
N LEU A 377 1.02 -30.44 -34.90
CA LEU A 377 0.36 -29.83 -36.06
C LEU A 377 0.16 -30.82 -37.22
N GLN A 378 0.82 -31.98 -37.24
CA GLN A 378 0.72 -32.93 -38.37
C GLN A 378 -0.52 -33.86 -38.29
N PRO A 379 -1.11 -34.12 -37.11
CA PRO A 379 -2.47 -34.63 -36.99
C PRO A 379 -3.44 -33.69 -36.26
N GLY A 380 -3.00 -32.54 -35.72
CA GLY A 380 -3.85 -31.64 -34.92
C GLY A 380 -4.28 -32.25 -33.57
N THR A 381 -3.44 -33.10 -32.98
CA THR A 381 -3.75 -33.85 -31.74
C THR A 381 -2.89 -33.37 -30.58
N LEU A 382 -3.42 -33.49 -29.35
CA LEU A 382 -2.65 -33.20 -28.14
C LEU A 382 -1.57 -34.27 -27.96
N VAL A 383 -0.29 -33.85 -27.88
CA VAL A 383 0.86 -34.76 -27.90
C VAL A 383 0.79 -35.79 -26.77
N TYR A 384 0.33 -35.38 -25.59
CA TYR A 384 0.23 -36.25 -24.41
C TYR A 384 -0.93 -37.24 -24.46
N SER A 385 -1.89 -37.05 -25.36
CA SER A 385 -3.02 -37.98 -25.56
C SER A 385 -2.75 -39.04 -26.64
N ASN A 386 -1.69 -38.86 -27.44
CA ASN A 386 -1.38 -39.74 -28.55
C ASN A 386 -0.41 -40.84 -28.11
N ARG A 387 -0.85 -42.10 -28.24
CA ARG A 387 -0.11 -43.30 -27.80
C ARG A 387 1.25 -43.47 -28.50
N ASP A 388 1.39 -42.94 -29.71
CA ASP A 388 2.63 -43.03 -30.48
C ASP A 388 3.75 -42.15 -29.89
N TYR A 389 3.40 -41.20 -29.01
CA TYR A 389 4.32 -40.24 -28.39
C TYR A 389 4.56 -40.49 -26.88
N GLY A 390 4.27 -41.68 -26.36
CA GLY A 390 4.45 -42.01 -24.94
C GLY A 390 5.90 -41.94 -24.41
N ASP A 391 6.89 -41.84 -25.30
CA ASP A 391 8.31 -41.70 -24.94
C ASP A 391 8.82 -40.30 -25.27
N LEU A 392 9.07 -39.48 -24.24
CA LEU A 392 9.57 -38.10 -24.35
C LEU A 392 10.87 -38.01 -25.17
N SER A 393 11.71 -39.05 -25.15
CA SER A 393 12.99 -39.10 -25.86
C SER A 393 12.84 -39.28 -27.38
N LYS A 394 11.65 -39.67 -27.86
CA LYS A 394 11.38 -39.93 -29.28
C LYS A 394 10.58 -38.82 -29.97
N ARG A 395 10.27 -37.73 -29.25
CA ARG A 395 9.46 -36.62 -29.77
C ARG A 395 10.32 -35.63 -30.54
N ASP A 396 10.04 -35.43 -31.83
CA ASP A 396 10.57 -34.28 -32.58
C ASP A 396 9.81 -33.01 -32.18
N ARG A 397 10.33 -32.32 -31.15
CA ARG A 397 9.72 -31.09 -30.62
C ARG A 397 9.88 -29.88 -31.56
N SER A 398 10.64 -29.99 -32.66
CA SER A 398 10.91 -28.87 -33.56
C SER A 398 9.66 -28.37 -34.31
N LYS A 399 8.62 -29.23 -34.43
CA LYS A 399 7.37 -28.92 -35.14
C LYS A 399 6.16 -28.74 -34.21
N SER A 400 6.37 -28.84 -32.90
CA SER A 400 5.31 -28.72 -31.90
C SER A 400 4.99 -27.25 -31.59
N LEU A 401 3.70 -26.91 -31.47
CA LEU A 401 3.30 -25.63 -30.91
C LEU A 401 3.14 -25.80 -29.40
N ARG A 402 3.90 -25.02 -28.62
CA ARG A 402 3.88 -25.05 -27.15
C ARG A 402 3.31 -23.77 -26.57
N ARG A 403 2.44 -23.92 -25.59
CA ARG A 403 1.93 -22.84 -24.74
C ARG A 403 2.20 -23.20 -23.29
N PHE A 404 2.78 -22.26 -22.55
CA PHE A 404 2.96 -22.40 -21.11
C PHE A 404 2.01 -21.44 -20.42
N PRO A 405 0.80 -21.90 -20.06
CA PRO A 405 -0.13 -21.05 -19.33
C PRO A 405 0.38 -20.79 -17.91
N ARG A 406 0.02 -19.65 -17.32
CA ARG A 406 0.49 -19.20 -16.01
C ARG A 406 -0.71 -18.97 -15.10
N PRO A 407 -1.11 -19.98 -14.29
CA PRO A 407 -2.07 -19.74 -13.21
C PRO A 407 -1.42 -18.89 -12.13
N ASP A 408 -2.19 -18.10 -11.38
CA ASP A 408 -1.58 -17.29 -10.33
C ASP A 408 -0.93 -18.17 -9.26
N LEU A 409 -1.61 -19.23 -8.82
CA LEU A 409 -1.10 -20.12 -7.77
C LEU A 409 -1.50 -21.60 -7.98
N VAL A 410 -0.54 -22.49 -7.76
CA VAL A 410 -0.76 -23.94 -7.68
C VAL A 410 -0.27 -24.46 -6.34
N LEU A 411 -1.16 -25.12 -5.61
CA LEU A 411 -0.88 -25.77 -4.34
C LEU A 411 -0.90 -27.29 -4.51
N ASN A 412 -0.05 -27.99 -3.76
CA ASN A 412 -0.03 -29.44 -3.63
C ASN A 412 0.02 -29.80 -2.15
N LYS A 413 -1.07 -30.41 -1.68
CA LYS A 413 -1.15 -30.96 -0.33
C LYS A 413 -1.46 -32.45 -0.44
N ASP A 414 -0.52 -33.30 -0.04
CA ASP A 414 -0.71 -34.76 -0.06
C ASP A 414 -1.18 -35.34 -1.41
N LYS A 415 -0.68 -34.78 -2.53
CA LYS A 415 -1.07 -35.10 -3.93
C LYS A 415 -2.45 -34.59 -4.36
N GLU A 416 -3.12 -33.82 -3.52
CA GLU A 416 -4.30 -33.05 -3.90
C GLU A 416 -3.84 -31.72 -4.48
N ILE A 417 -3.94 -31.60 -5.81
CA ILE A 417 -3.56 -30.36 -6.50
C ILE A 417 -4.73 -29.40 -6.51
N LYS A 418 -4.46 -28.16 -6.11
CA LYS A 418 -5.41 -27.05 -6.15
C LYS A 418 -4.87 -25.93 -7.04
N ILE A 419 -5.69 -25.49 -7.99
CA ILE A 419 -5.39 -24.34 -8.86
C ILE A 419 -6.21 -23.15 -8.37
N ILE A 420 -5.53 -22.02 -8.19
CA ILE A 420 -6.14 -20.77 -7.73
C ILE A 420 -5.76 -19.67 -8.72
N ASP A 421 -6.76 -18.91 -9.13
CA ASP A 421 -6.63 -17.74 -9.98
C ASP A 421 -7.40 -16.58 -9.32
N TYR A 422 -6.68 -15.51 -9.02
CA TYR A 422 -7.17 -14.35 -8.29
C TYR A 422 -7.94 -13.45 -9.24
N LYS A 423 -9.08 -12.94 -8.78
CA LYS A 423 -9.93 -12.08 -9.60
C LYS A 423 -10.48 -10.92 -8.77
N ASP A 424 -10.14 -9.71 -9.16
CA ASP A 424 -10.76 -8.49 -8.62
C ASP A 424 -12.05 -8.16 -9.39
N VAL A 425 -13.09 -8.96 -9.12
CA VAL A 425 -14.44 -8.78 -9.68
C VAL A 425 -15.48 -9.02 -8.60
N ALA A 426 -16.63 -8.34 -8.72
CA ALA A 426 -17.76 -8.57 -7.82
C ALA A 426 -18.42 -9.93 -8.10
N LEU A 427 -19.10 -10.49 -7.10
CA LEU A 427 -19.75 -11.81 -7.22
C LEU A 427 -20.80 -11.83 -8.35
N GLU A 428 -21.46 -10.69 -8.57
CA GLU A 428 -22.47 -10.47 -9.60
C GLU A 428 -21.94 -10.71 -11.03
N PHE A 429 -20.61 -10.57 -11.23
CA PHE A 429 -19.97 -10.87 -12.51
C PHE A 429 -20.22 -12.31 -12.96
N TYR A 430 -20.24 -13.25 -12.01
CA TYR A 430 -20.44 -14.68 -12.27
C TYR A 430 -21.92 -15.09 -12.25
N THR A 431 -22.78 -14.36 -11.54
CA THR A 431 -24.23 -14.63 -11.53
C THR A 431 -24.93 -14.05 -12.76
N ASN A 432 -24.43 -12.93 -13.32
CA ASN A 432 -24.99 -12.28 -14.49
C ASN A 432 -23.91 -11.91 -15.54
N PRO A 433 -23.31 -12.91 -16.22
CA PRO A 433 -22.20 -12.71 -17.14
C PRO A 433 -22.58 -11.97 -18.44
N SER A 434 -23.88 -11.76 -18.69
CA SER A 434 -24.39 -11.13 -19.93
C SER A 434 -24.80 -9.65 -19.73
N SER A 435 -24.40 -9.03 -18.63
CA SER A 435 -24.70 -7.61 -18.34
C SER A 435 -24.14 -6.63 -19.39
N SER A 436 -23.06 -7.01 -20.08
CA SER A 436 -22.55 -6.30 -21.26
C SER A 436 -21.76 -7.24 -22.19
N GLN A 437 -21.59 -6.87 -23.47
CA GLN A 437 -20.77 -7.65 -24.42
C GLN A 437 -19.30 -7.78 -23.98
N LYS A 438 -18.74 -6.73 -23.34
CA LYS A 438 -17.37 -6.74 -22.82
C LYS A 438 -17.25 -7.70 -21.64
N SER A 439 -18.21 -7.68 -20.72
CA SER A 439 -18.28 -8.59 -19.57
C SER A 439 -18.42 -10.05 -20.02
N ALA A 440 -19.24 -10.31 -21.05
CA ALA A 440 -19.45 -11.65 -21.58
C ALA A 440 -18.19 -12.25 -22.23
N ASN A 441 -17.37 -11.42 -22.88
CA ASN A 441 -16.10 -11.86 -23.44
C ASN A 441 -15.08 -12.16 -22.32
N LYS A 442 -14.89 -11.22 -21.37
CA LYS A 442 -13.99 -11.44 -20.22
C LYS A 442 -14.35 -12.71 -19.44
N TYR A 443 -15.64 -12.91 -19.14
CA TYR A 443 -16.11 -14.11 -18.46
C TYR A 443 -15.72 -15.39 -19.21
N LYS A 444 -15.88 -15.42 -20.54
CA LYS A 444 -15.49 -16.58 -21.35
C LYS A 444 -13.98 -16.79 -21.33
N ASP A 445 -13.21 -15.71 -21.45
CA ASP A 445 -11.76 -15.77 -21.47
C ASP A 445 -11.20 -16.28 -20.13
N ASP A 446 -11.74 -15.80 -19.00
CA ASP A 446 -11.36 -16.25 -17.66
C ASP A 446 -11.64 -17.76 -17.48
N ILE A 447 -12.83 -18.22 -17.88
CA ILE A 447 -13.18 -19.66 -17.82
C ILE A 447 -12.28 -20.50 -18.73
N ILE A 448 -11.99 -20.03 -19.94
CA ILE A 448 -11.10 -20.75 -20.87
C ILE A 448 -9.68 -20.82 -20.30
N LYS A 449 -9.15 -19.71 -19.78
CA LYS A 449 -7.83 -19.67 -19.12
C LYS A 449 -7.76 -20.69 -17.98
N GLN A 450 -8.75 -20.68 -17.08
CA GLN A 450 -8.77 -21.58 -15.93
C GLN A 450 -8.87 -23.06 -16.30
N LEU A 451 -9.72 -23.41 -17.27
CA LEU A 451 -9.82 -24.79 -17.78
C LEU A 451 -8.55 -25.21 -18.54
N THR A 452 -7.83 -24.26 -19.12
CA THR A 452 -6.55 -24.52 -19.79
C THR A 452 -5.47 -24.85 -18.77
N TYR A 453 -5.44 -24.18 -17.61
CA TYR A 453 -4.56 -24.54 -16.49
C TYR A 453 -4.87 -25.96 -16.00
N GLU A 454 -6.15 -26.26 -15.81
CA GLU A 454 -6.63 -27.57 -15.40
C GLU A 454 -6.18 -28.67 -16.38
N LEU A 455 -6.39 -28.45 -17.69
CA LEU A 455 -5.98 -29.37 -18.74
C LEU A 455 -4.46 -29.59 -18.79
N ALA A 456 -3.65 -28.56 -18.52
CA ALA A 456 -2.20 -28.69 -18.51
C ALA A 456 -1.74 -29.64 -17.40
N ILE A 457 -2.21 -29.41 -16.16
CA ILE A 457 -1.79 -30.19 -15.00
C ILE A 457 -2.37 -31.61 -15.03
N GLN A 458 -3.60 -31.81 -15.53
CA GLN A 458 -4.26 -33.12 -15.65
C GLN A 458 -3.49 -34.15 -16.47
N GLN A 459 -2.53 -33.72 -17.29
CA GLN A 459 -1.65 -34.63 -18.04
C GLN A 459 -0.70 -35.42 -17.13
N THR A 460 -0.48 -34.96 -15.90
CA THR A 460 0.47 -35.56 -14.96
C THR A 460 -0.11 -35.80 -13.56
N HIS A 461 -1.07 -34.99 -13.13
CA HIS A 461 -1.63 -35.02 -11.78
C HIS A 461 -3.16 -35.03 -11.79
N THR A 462 -3.77 -35.48 -10.70
CA THR A 462 -5.21 -35.29 -10.48
C THR A 462 -5.45 -33.95 -9.79
N ILE A 463 -6.39 -33.16 -10.30
CA ILE A 463 -6.78 -31.90 -9.69
C ILE A 463 -7.94 -32.15 -8.77
N TYR A 464 -7.76 -31.77 -7.51
CA TYR A 464 -8.78 -31.87 -6.47
C TYR A 464 -9.69 -30.64 -6.48
N ASP A 465 -9.14 -29.47 -6.74
CA ASP A 465 -9.87 -28.22 -6.62
C ASP A 465 -9.40 -27.16 -7.61
N ASN A 466 -10.35 -26.41 -8.17
CA ASN A 466 -10.11 -25.39 -9.17
C ASN A 466 -10.95 -24.16 -8.84
N GLN A 467 -10.32 -23.03 -8.51
CA GLN A 467 -11.02 -21.90 -7.91
C GLN A 467 -10.66 -20.54 -8.52
N PHE A 468 -11.69 -19.71 -8.72
CA PHE A 468 -11.52 -18.26 -8.74
C PHE A 468 -11.58 -17.72 -7.31
N PHE A 469 -10.64 -16.87 -6.97
CA PHE A 469 -10.45 -16.37 -5.61
C PHE A 469 -10.65 -14.85 -5.61
N ILE A 470 -11.83 -14.43 -5.12
CA ILE A 470 -12.31 -13.04 -5.22
C ILE A 470 -12.29 -12.34 -3.86
N PRO A 471 -12.05 -11.02 -3.81
CA PRO A 471 -12.15 -10.27 -2.57
C PRO A 471 -13.60 -10.24 -2.06
N TYR A 472 -13.77 -10.37 -0.75
CA TYR A 472 -15.06 -10.27 -0.09
C TYR A 472 -14.94 -9.65 1.30
N TYR A 473 -15.81 -8.69 1.60
CA TYR A 473 -15.90 -8.08 2.91
C TYR A 473 -16.78 -8.93 3.84
N TYR A 474 -16.17 -9.46 4.90
CA TYR A 474 -16.88 -10.04 6.03
C TYR A 474 -16.88 -9.04 7.20
N LYS A 475 -18.01 -8.96 7.90
CA LYS A 475 -18.10 -8.17 9.13
C LYS A 475 -17.21 -8.77 10.22
N LEU A 476 -16.63 -7.91 11.06
CA LEU A 476 -15.62 -8.24 12.07
C LEU A 476 -16.03 -9.35 13.08
N ASP A 477 -17.31 -9.66 13.21
CA ASP A 477 -17.82 -10.73 14.08
C ASP A 477 -17.49 -12.17 13.58
N THR A 478 -16.93 -12.31 12.37
CA THR A 478 -16.41 -13.60 11.90
C THR A 478 -15.11 -13.99 12.60
N ASN A 479 -14.90 -15.29 12.80
CA ASN A 479 -13.65 -15.86 13.34
C ASN A 479 -12.42 -15.15 12.70
N PRO A 480 -11.48 -14.59 13.50
CA PRO A 480 -10.36 -13.81 13.00
C PRO A 480 -9.43 -14.56 12.05
N GLU A 481 -9.47 -15.89 12.02
CA GLU A 481 -8.67 -16.74 11.11
C GLU A 481 -9.49 -17.28 9.92
N PHE A 482 -10.74 -16.83 9.76
CA PHE A 482 -11.61 -17.27 8.68
C PHE A 482 -11.15 -16.70 7.33
N LEU A 483 -10.54 -17.55 6.50
CA LEU A 483 -10.10 -17.21 5.15
C LEU A 483 -11.24 -16.91 4.19
N GLY A 484 -12.42 -17.49 4.41
CA GLY A 484 -13.56 -17.34 3.52
C GLY A 484 -14.28 -18.66 3.26
N GLU A 485 -15.20 -18.62 2.31
CA GLU A 485 -16.04 -19.74 1.94
C GLU A 485 -16.22 -19.86 0.43
N ILE A 486 -16.55 -21.06 -0.01
CA ILE A 486 -16.96 -21.32 -1.39
C ILE A 486 -18.41 -20.88 -1.55
N GLU A 487 -18.73 -20.15 -2.61
CA GLU A 487 -20.12 -19.81 -2.95
C GLU A 487 -20.87 -21.08 -3.39
N PRO A 488 -21.81 -21.61 -2.59
CA PRO A 488 -22.40 -22.92 -2.83
C PRO A 488 -23.25 -22.99 -4.11
N ASN A 489 -23.79 -21.85 -4.55
CA ASN A 489 -24.72 -21.80 -5.68
C ASN A 489 -24.03 -21.56 -7.02
N LEU A 490 -22.70 -21.41 -7.05
CA LEU A 490 -21.93 -21.12 -8.26
C LEU A 490 -20.85 -22.17 -8.50
N ASN A 491 -21.08 -22.99 -9.52
CA ASN A 491 -20.09 -23.92 -10.06
C ASN A 491 -20.01 -23.74 -11.58
N LEU A 492 -18.88 -23.23 -12.04
CA LEU A 492 -18.66 -22.85 -13.44
C LEU A 492 -17.87 -23.96 -14.15
N LYS A 493 -18.53 -25.07 -14.45
CA LYS A 493 -17.94 -26.25 -15.12
C LYS A 493 -16.79 -26.89 -14.33
N GLY A 494 -16.95 -27.02 -13.02
CA GLY A 494 -15.94 -27.55 -12.11
C GLY A 494 -15.13 -26.46 -11.40
N ILE A 495 -15.15 -25.22 -11.89
CA ILE A 495 -14.51 -24.07 -11.25
C ILE A 495 -15.42 -23.54 -10.15
N LYS A 496 -14.90 -23.45 -8.92
CA LYS A 496 -15.60 -22.91 -7.75
C LYS A 496 -15.26 -21.44 -7.55
N ILE A 497 -16.18 -20.65 -7.00
CA ILE A 497 -15.91 -19.27 -6.59
C ILE A 497 -15.63 -19.25 -5.09
N PHE A 498 -14.45 -18.82 -4.69
CA PHE A 498 -14.06 -18.66 -3.29
C PHE A 498 -14.12 -17.18 -2.91
N LYS A 499 -14.97 -16.85 -1.95
CA LYS A 499 -15.13 -15.49 -1.39
C LYS A 499 -14.12 -15.29 -0.28
N ALA A 500 -12.98 -14.70 -0.61
CA ALA A 500 -11.86 -14.55 0.28
C ALA A 500 -12.04 -13.36 1.23
N ASN A 501 -11.70 -13.55 2.51
CA ASN A 501 -11.80 -12.52 3.52
C ASN A 501 -10.73 -11.44 3.30
N PHE A 502 -11.17 -10.33 2.70
CA PHE A 502 -10.30 -9.23 2.33
C PHE A 502 -9.54 -8.66 3.53
N LEU A 503 -10.22 -8.47 4.67
CA LEU A 503 -9.61 -7.86 5.86
C LEU A 503 -8.53 -8.76 6.48
N LEU A 504 -8.73 -10.07 6.47
CA LEU A 504 -7.72 -11.02 6.94
C LEU A 504 -6.49 -11.02 6.04
N ILE A 505 -6.68 -11.05 4.73
CA ILE A 505 -5.60 -11.03 3.75
C ILE A 505 -4.84 -9.70 3.83
N GLN A 506 -5.55 -8.57 3.92
CA GLN A 506 -4.95 -7.25 4.13
C GLN A 506 -4.16 -7.16 5.43
N LYS A 507 -4.71 -7.66 6.54
CA LYS A 507 -4.00 -7.73 7.81
C LYS A 507 -2.72 -8.54 7.68
N THR A 508 -2.78 -9.70 7.03
CA THR A 508 -1.62 -10.56 6.81
C THR A 508 -0.55 -9.88 5.97
N TYR A 509 -0.97 -9.15 4.93
CA TYR A 509 -0.11 -8.35 4.08
C TYR A 509 0.58 -7.22 4.85
N LEU A 510 -0.16 -6.49 5.69
CA LEU A 510 0.40 -5.40 6.51
C LEU A 510 1.28 -5.88 7.67
N GLU A 511 0.98 -7.04 8.27
CA GLU A 511 1.82 -7.65 9.30
C GLU A 511 3.17 -8.13 8.77
N GLU A 512 3.28 -8.35 7.46
CA GLU A 512 4.55 -8.50 6.75
C GLU A 512 5.24 -7.13 6.70
N ASN A 513 5.61 -6.64 7.88
CA ASN A 513 6.21 -5.32 8.11
C ASN A 513 7.50 -5.17 7.29
N LEU A 514 7.78 -3.93 6.90
CA LEU A 514 9.08 -3.45 6.41
C LEU A 514 10.26 -3.99 7.23
#